data_AF-A0A7L2SPG3-F1
#
_entry.id   AF-A0A7L2SPG3-F1
#
_cell.length_a   1.000
_cell.length_b   1.000
_cell.length_c   1.000
_cell.angle_alpha   90.00
_cell.angle_beta   90.00
_cell.angle_gamma   90.00
#
_symmetry.space_group_name_H-M   'P 1'
#
loop_
_entity.id
_entity.type
_entity.pdbx_description
1 polymer ?
#
loop_
_entity_poly.entity_id
_entity_poly.type
_entity_poly.pdbx_seq_one_letter_code
_entity_poly.pdbx_strand_id
1 'polypeptide(L)' 'VAKDLGLQLPALKDRDAHVFDTGRKRYFFLDLKNGHLSVMEQVDREEICAAVSKCVLHFEILVKHPM' A
#
# COMPACT_ATOMS: atom_id res chain seq x y z
N VAL A 1 8.24 3.48 -1.76
CA VAL A 1 7.88 2.05 -1.64
C VAL A 1 8.83 1.14 -2.37
N ALA A 2 9.01 1.24 -3.70
CA ALA A 2 9.92 0.35 -4.43
C ALA A 2 11.34 0.27 -3.81
N LYS A 3 11.93 1.43 -3.54
CA LYS A 3 13.24 1.56 -2.89
C LYS A 3 13.26 0.99 -1.47
N ASP A 4 12.19 1.19 -0.71
CA ASP A 4 12.07 0.71 0.67
C ASP A 4 11.99 -0.83 0.73
N LEU A 5 11.40 -1.43 -0.31
CA LEU A 5 11.36 -2.88 -0.52
C LEU A 5 12.66 -3.44 -1.15
N GLY A 6 13.62 -2.58 -1.51
CA GLY A 6 14.83 -2.99 -2.24
C GLY A 6 14.57 -3.53 -3.64
N LEU A 7 13.40 -3.26 -4.23
CA LEU A 7 12.99 -3.77 -5.54
C LEU A 7 13.08 -2.67 -6.60
N GLN A 8 13.51 -3.05 -7.80
CA GLN A 8 13.41 -2.17 -8.97
C GLN A 8 11.97 -2.12 -9.48
N LEU A 9 11.60 -1.04 -10.19
CA LEU A 9 10.24 -0.88 -10.75
C LEU A 9 9.77 -2.07 -11.60
N PRO A 10 10.58 -2.65 -12.51
CA PRO A 10 10.17 -3.81 -13.27
C PRO A 10 9.88 -5.02 -12.37
N ALA A 11 10.72 -5.21 -11.34
CA ALA A 11 10.57 -6.30 -10.38
C ALA A 11 9.29 -6.20 -9.56
N LEU A 12 8.75 -4.99 -9.30
CA LEU A 12 7.45 -4.86 -8.64
C LEU A 12 6.32 -5.43 -9.49
N LYS A 13 6.35 -5.19 -10.79
CA LYS A 13 5.33 -5.69 -11.72
C LYS A 13 5.47 -7.19 -11.94
N ASP A 14 6.69 -7.66 -12.16
CA ASP A 14 6.97 -9.08 -12.42
C ASP A 14 6.63 -9.96 -11.20
N ARG A 15 6.79 -9.40 -9.99
CA ARG A 15 6.51 -10.08 -8.72
C ARG A 15 5.08 -9.88 -8.21
N ASP A 16 4.17 -9.34 -9.04
CA ASP A 16 2.78 -9.08 -8.67
C ASP A 16 2.68 -8.37 -7.30
N ALA A 17 3.51 -7.34 -7.09
CA ALA A 17 3.55 -6.63 -5.81
C ALA A 17 2.26 -5.82 -5.62
N HIS A 18 1.53 -6.08 -4.55
CA HIS A 18 0.28 -5.37 -4.28
C HIS A 18 0.09 -5.12 -2.78
N VAL A 19 -0.65 -4.05 -2.49
CA VAL A 19 -1.06 -3.73 -1.12
C VAL A 19 -2.07 -4.79 -0.68
N PHE A 20 -1.78 -5.40 0.46
CA PHE A 20 -2.69 -6.29 1.17
C PHE A 20 -3.21 -5.53 2.40
N ASP A 21 -4.53 -5.46 2.48
CA ASP A 21 -5.21 -4.85 3.60
C ASP A 21 -5.97 -5.95 4.34
N THR A 22 -5.69 -6.11 5.63
CA THR A 22 -6.43 -7.03 6.51
C THR A 22 -7.78 -6.46 6.94
N GLY A 23 -8.07 -5.19 6.61
CA GLY A 23 -9.32 -4.49 6.88
C GLY A 23 -10.37 -4.64 5.77
N ARG A 24 -11.51 -3.94 5.94
CA ARG A 24 -12.67 -4.03 5.03
C ARG A 24 -12.56 -3.18 3.76
N LYS A 25 -11.75 -2.11 3.77
CA LYS A 25 -11.57 -1.18 2.63
C LYS A 25 -10.09 -1.06 2.30
N ARG A 26 -9.75 -1.14 1.01
CA ARG A 26 -8.39 -0.84 0.53
C ARG A 26 -8.30 0.65 0.22
N TYR A 27 -7.68 1.40 1.11
CA TYR A 27 -7.46 2.83 0.90
C TYR A 27 -6.28 3.11 -0.04
N PHE A 28 -5.30 2.20 -0.06
CA PHE A 28 -4.04 2.39 -0.76
C PHE A 28 -3.83 1.32 -1.82
N PHE A 29 -3.15 1.70 -2.89
CA PHE A 29 -2.65 0.78 -3.91
C PHE A 29 -1.20 1.12 -4.24
N LEU A 30 -0.46 0.12 -4.73
CA LEU A 30 0.90 0.31 -5.20
C LEU A 30 0.86 0.61 -6.70
N ASP A 31 1.31 1.80 -7.09
CA ASP A 31 1.46 2.12 -8.51
C ASP A 31 2.74 1.46 -9.03
N LEU A 32 2.56 0.40 -9.81
CA LEU A 32 3.65 -0.39 -10.40
C LEU A 32 4.44 0.39 -11.47
N LYS A 33 3.94 1.52 -11.97
CA LYS A 33 4.64 2.33 -12.98
C LYS A 33 5.76 3.18 -12.37
N ASN A 34 5.51 3.76 -11.19
CA ASN A 34 6.45 4.65 -10.51
C ASN A 34 6.96 4.10 -9.17
N GLY A 35 6.38 3.00 -8.67
CA GLY A 35 6.77 2.36 -7.42
C GLY A 35 6.35 3.13 -6.17
N HIS A 36 5.33 3.99 -6.28
CA HIS A 36 4.79 4.81 -5.21
C HIS A 36 3.49 4.23 -4.67
N LEU A 37 3.20 4.50 -3.38
CA LEU A 37 1.90 4.23 -2.80
C LEU A 37 0.95 5.36 -3.18
N SER A 38 -0.17 5.03 -3.76
CA SER A 38 -1.20 5.96 -4.17
C SER A 38 -2.52 5.65 -3.45
N VAL A 39 -3.34 6.67 -3.25
CA VAL A 39 -4.65 6.56 -2.61
C VAL A 39 -5.68 6.15 -3.65
N MET A 40 -6.39 5.04 -3.41
CA MET A 40 -7.45 4.53 -4.31
C MET A 40 -8.80 5.16 -3.98
N GLU A 41 -9.13 5.24 -2.69
CA GLU A 41 -10.39 5.79 -2.18
C GLU A 41 -10.10 6.88 -1.16
N GLN A 42 -11.02 7.84 -1.03
CA GLN A 42 -10.90 8.92 -0.06
C GLN A 42 -10.74 8.35 1.35
N VAL A 43 -9.66 8.75 2.02
CA VAL A 43 -9.34 8.37 3.39
C VAL A 43 -9.98 9.40 4.32
N ASP A 44 -11.15 9.08 4.85
CA ASP A 44 -11.83 9.90 5.85
C ASP A 44 -11.25 9.60 7.24
N ARG A 45 -10.51 10.55 7.80
CA ARG A 45 -9.82 10.38 9.09
C ARG A 45 -10.81 10.21 10.24
N GLU A 46 -11.92 10.94 10.16
CA GLU A 46 -12.99 10.95 11.15
C GLU A 46 -13.77 9.62 11.11
N GLU A 47 -14.00 9.04 9.92
CA GLU A 47 -14.62 7.71 9.78
C GLU A 47 -13.71 6.60 10.34
N ILE A 48 -12.39 6.70 10.15
CA ILE A 48 -11.46 5.62 10.50
C ILE A 48 -10.99 5.69 11.95
N CYS A 49 -10.60 6.87 12.42
CA CYS A 49 -9.94 7.07 13.71
C CYS A 49 -10.72 8.01 14.65
N ALA A 50 -11.87 8.53 14.22
CA ALA A 50 -12.68 9.48 14.98
C ALA A 50 -11.85 10.67 15.49
N ALA A 51 -11.81 10.89 16.81
CA ALA A 51 -11.18 12.04 17.45
C ALA A 51 -9.73 11.80 17.90
N VAL A 52 -9.08 10.71 17.47
CA VAL A 52 -7.69 10.42 17.90
C VAL A 52 -6.71 11.45 17.33
N SER A 53 -5.80 11.93 18.18
CA SER A 53 -4.81 12.97 17.85
C SER A 53 -3.79 12.54 16.78
N LYS A 54 -3.45 11.25 16.74
CA LYS A 54 -2.58 10.64 15.73
C LYS A 54 -3.23 9.36 15.17
N CYS A 55 -3.68 9.43 13.92
CA CYS A 55 -4.24 8.29 13.20
C CYS A 55 -3.14 7.65 12.35
N VAL A 56 -2.91 6.34 12.53
CA VAL A 56 -1.94 5.56 11.75
C VAL A 56 -2.68 4.39 11.12
N LEU A 57 -2.54 4.24 9.81
CA LEU A 57 -3.08 3.11 9.07
C LEU A 57 -1.97 2.12 8.79
N HIS A 58 -2.21 0.88 9.21
CA HIS A 58 -1.31 -0.24 8.94
C HIS A 58 -1.80 -0.97 7.70
N PHE A 59 -0.88 -1.27 6.79
CA PHE A 59 -1.13 -2.10 5.63
C PHE A 59 0.11 -2.95 5.39
N GLU A 60 -0.08 -4.04 4.65
CA GLU A 60 1.00 -4.93 4.26
C GLU A 60 1.19 -4.83 2.74
N ILE A 61 2.37 -5.21 2.26
CA ILE A 61 2.62 -5.36 0.82
C ILE A 61 3.02 -6.80 0.59
N LEU A 62 2.22 -7.50 -0.21
CA LEU A 62 2.54 -8.84 -0.65
C LEU A 62 3.31 -8.75 -1.96
N VAL A 63 4.48 -9.39 -1.98
CA VAL A 63 5.30 -9.58 -3.17
C VAL A 63 5.30 -11.06 -3.47
N LYS A 64 4.60 -11.48 -4.53
CA LYS A 64 4.57 -12.89 -4.95
C LYS A 64 5.83 -13.22 -5.73
N HIS A 65 6.20 -14.50 -5.74
CA HIS A 65 7.37 -15.01 -6.46
C HIS A 65 8.70 -14.36 -6.00
N PRO A 66 9.18 -14.71 -4.79
CA PRO A 66 10.42 -14.15 -4.24
C PRO A 66 11.72 -14.67 -4.90
N MET A 67 11.64 -15.50 -5.94
CA MET A 67 12.76 -16.27 -6.49
C MET A 67 13.28 -15.63 -7.78
#